data_AF-A0A8T6PHN4-F1
#
_entry.id   AF-A0A8T6PHN4-F1
#
_cell.length_a   1.000
_cell.length_b   1.000
_cell.length_c   1.000
_cell.angle_alpha   90.00
_cell.angle_beta   90.00
_cell.angle_gamma   90.00
#
_symmetry.space_group_name_H-M   'P 1'
#
loop_
_entity.id
_entity.type
_entity.pdbx_description
1 polymer ?
#
loop_
_entity_poly.entity_id
_entity_poly.type
_entity_poly.pdbx_seq_one_letter_code
_entity_poly.pdbx_strand_id
1 'polypeptide(L)'
;MSEKTVNAKAALETYANEINGWMASQLDACTRCGLCAEACHFYVSTGNPNYTPIWKAELLRRVYQQKFTPAGRLASALGLVRPITEENLREWVEYDYFACTMCNRCSQVCPMGIDIASLIHVAREGLAAAGLVPEDLMQATNRQVEEGSPLGVTDDVFEERLELFEDFLEDADYEGDIPIDKQ
;
A
#
# COMPACT_ATOMS: atom_id res chain seq x y z
N MET A 1 -12.24 12.11 -11.72
CA MET A 1 -10.91 12.28 -11.08
C MET A 1 -10.38 13.62 -11.53
N SER A 2 -10.10 14.54 -10.60
CA SER A 2 -9.47 15.82 -10.93
C SER A 2 -8.16 15.57 -11.68
N GLU A 3 -7.87 16.41 -12.68
CA GLU A 3 -6.69 16.36 -13.55
C GLU A 3 -5.43 16.77 -12.76
N LYS A 4 -5.15 16.07 -11.65
CA LYS A 4 -3.95 16.27 -10.85
C LYS A 4 -2.74 15.89 -11.71
N THR A 5 -1.76 16.79 -11.75
CA THR A 5 -0.46 16.58 -12.38
C THR A 5 0.22 15.38 -11.72
N VAL A 6 0.54 14.34 -12.50
CA VAL A 6 1.20 13.13 -11.96
C VAL A 6 2.69 13.36 -11.93
N ASN A 7 3.29 13.20 -10.75
CA ASN A 7 4.74 13.26 -10.62
C ASN A 7 5.37 11.88 -10.82
N ALA A 8 5.46 11.45 -12.09
CA ALA A 8 6.01 10.14 -12.43
C ALA A 8 7.45 9.96 -11.94
N LYS A 9 8.25 11.04 -11.98
CA LYS A 9 9.64 11.04 -11.51
C LYS A 9 9.71 10.72 -10.01
N ALA A 10 8.90 11.38 -9.20
CA ALA A 10 8.85 11.13 -7.75
C ALA A 10 8.50 9.67 -7.44
N ALA A 11 7.51 9.10 -8.14
CA ALA A 11 7.18 7.68 -7.99
C ALA A 11 8.38 6.75 -8.21
N LEU A 12 9.10 6.96 -9.33
CA LEU A 12 10.25 6.13 -9.70
C LEU A 12 11.46 6.33 -8.78
N GLU A 13 11.63 7.53 -8.24
CA GLU A 13 12.65 7.82 -7.24
C GLU A 13 12.31 7.16 -5.90
N THR A 14 11.06 7.24 -5.44
CA THR A 14 10.58 6.54 -4.25
C THR A 14 10.80 5.04 -4.37
N TYR A 15 10.35 4.41 -5.46
CA TYR A 15 10.60 2.99 -5.69
C TYR A 15 12.09 2.64 -5.65
N ALA A 16 12.95 3.45 -6.28
CA ALA A 16 14.38 3.19 -6.27
C ALA A 16 15.01 3.35 -4.88
N ASN A 17 14.52 4.25 -4.04
CA ASN A 17 15.04 4.50 -2.70
C ASN A 17 14.61 3.41 -1.70
N GLU A 18 13.39 2.90 -1.84
CA GLU A 18 12.86 1.85 -0.94
C GLU A 18 13.42 0.45 -1.23
N ILE A 19 13.94 0.21 -2.44
CA ILE A 19 14.56 -1.08 -2.79
C ILE A 19 15.91 -1.22 -2.09
N ASN A 20 15.87 -1.88 -0.92
CA ASN A 20 17.05 -2.34 -0.19
C ASN A 20 17.42 -3.80 -0.57
N GLY A 21 18.49 -4.33 0.01
CA GLY A 21 18.97 -5.69 -0.29
C GLY A 21 17.98 -6.81 0.03
N TRP A 22 17.15 -6.64 1.06
CA TRP A 22 16.09 -7.59 1.42
C TRP A 22 14.91 -7.52 0.46
N MET A 23 14.54 -6.33 -0.01
CA MET A 23 13.51 -6.18 -1.04
C MET A 23 13.99 -6.72 -2.39
N ALA A 24 15.24 -6.43 -2.77
CA ALA A 24 15.85 -6.95 -3.99
C ALA A 24 15.86 -8.48 -4.04
N SER A 25 16.25 -9.15 -2.94
CA SER A 25 16.28 -10.62 -2.88
C SER A 25 14.88 -11.23 -3.07
N GLN A 26 13.84 -10.58 -2.56
CA GLN A 26 12.45 -11.01 -2.74
C GLN A 26 11.95 -10.82 -4.17
N LEU A 27 12.28 -9.68 -4.79
CA LEU A 27 11.91 -9.39 -6.18
C LEU A 27 12.58 -10.38 -7.16
N ASP A 28 13.77 -10.87 -6.83
CA ASP A 28 14.46 -11.94 -7.58
C ASP A 28 13.95 -13.36 -7.25
N ALA A 29 13.54 -13.61 -6.00
CA ALA A 29 13.11 -14.94 -5.58
C ALA A 29 11.79 -15.41 -6.21
N CYS A 30 10.99 -14.50 -6.78
CA CYS A 30 9.69 -14.84 -7.36
C CYS A 30 9.82 -15.80 -8.56
N THR A 31 9.37 -17.04 -8.39
CA THR A 31 9.34 -18.08 -9.44
C THR A 31 8.10 -18.04 -10.32
N ARG A 32 7.19 -17.07 -10.10
CA ARG A 32 5.91 -16.93 -10.80
C ARG A 32 5.00 -18.17 -10.73
N CYS A 33 5.03 -18.89 -9.61
CA CYS A 33 4.22 -20.09 -9.40
C CYS A 33 2.71 -19.88 -9.34
N GLY A 34 2.24 -18.65 -9.08
CA GLY A 34 0.81 -18.31 -9.09
C GLY A 34 0.04 -18.57 -7.79
N LEU A 35 0.63 -19.18 -6.76
CA LEU A 35 -0.06 -19.47 -5.49
C LEU A 35 -0.64 -18.22 -4.80
N CYS A 36 0.03 -17.08 -4.91
CA CYS A 36 -0.49 -15.82 -4.40
C CYS A 36 -1.76 -15.35 -5.14
N ALA A 37 -1.91 -15.69 -6.43
CA ALA A 37 -3.12 -15.39 -7.20
C ALA A 37 -4.30 -16.21 -6.68
N GLU A 38 -4.13 -17.52 -6.50
CA GLU A 38 -5.16 -18.41 -5.91
C GLU A 38 -5.55 -18.00 -4.48
N ALA A 39 -4.63 -17.36 -3.76
CA ALA A 39 -4.92 -16.82 -2.45
C ALA A 39 -5.66 -15.47 -2.48
N CYS A 40 -5.60 -14.70 -3.57
CA CYS A 40 -6.15 -13.35 -3.62
C CYS A 40 -7.66 -13.36 -3.89
N HIS A 41 -8.45 -12.79 -2.97
CA HIS A 41 -9.91 -12.74 -3.12
C HIS A 41 -10.36 -11.91 -4.34
N PHE A 42 -9.63 -10.83 -4.69
CA PHE A 42 -9.94 -10.07 -5.90
C PHE A 42 -9.75 -10.89 -7.17
N TYR A 43 -8.61 -11.56 -7.32
CA TYR A 43 -8.36 -12.43 -8.48
C TYR A 43 -9.36 -13.60 -8.53
N VAL A 44 -9.58 -14.28 -7.41
CA VAL A 44 -10.49 -15.44 -7.35
C VAL A 44 -11.93 -15.05 -7.67
N SER A 45 -12.38 -13.86 -7.24
CA SER A 45 -13.76 -13.43 -7.46
C SER A 45 -14.00 -12.92 -8.89
N THR A 46 -13.01 -12.32 -9.54
CA THR A 46 -13.20 -11.69 -10.86
C THR A 46 -12.59 -12.48 -12.02
N GLY A 47 -11.63 -13.36 -11.76
CA GLY A 47 -10.81 -14.02 -12.77
C GLY A 47 -9.88 -13.07 -13.54
N ASN A 48 -9.82 -11.79 -13.19
CA ASN A 48 -9.02 -10.79 -13.89
C ASN A 48 -7.53 -10.93 -13.51
N PRO A 49 -6.63 -11.30 -14.45
CA PRO A 49 -5.21 -11.50 -14.15
C PRO A 49 -4.51 -10.23 -13.63
N ASN A 50 -5.04 -9.04 -13.92
CA ASN A 50 -4.48 -7.78 -13.42
C ASN A 50 -4.70 -7.59 -11.90
N TYR A 51 -5.57 -8.37 -11.26
CA TYR A 51 -5.79 -8.31 -9.81
C TYR A 51 -4.88 -9.24 -9.02
N THR A 52 -4.00 -9.99 -9.70
CA THR A 52 -3.05 -10.88 -9.03
C THR A 52 -2.03 -10.11 -8.19
N PRO A 53 -1.59 -10.63 -7.03
CA PRO A 53 -0.65 -9.92 -6.16
C PRO A 53 0.70 -9.58 -6.81
N ILE A 54 1.20 -10.41 -7.73
CA ILE A 54 2.46 -10.11 -8.43
C ILE A 54 2.29 -8.97 -9.43
N TRP A 55 1.10 -8.82 -10.05
CA TRP A 55 0.84 -7.70 -10.97
C TRP A 55 0.82 -6.36 -10.24
N LYS A 56 0.27 -6.33 -9.02
CA LYS A 56 0.30 -5.15 -8.13
C LYS A 56 1.72 -4.66 -7.88
N ALA A 57 2.64 -5.57 -7.55
CA ALA A 57 4.06 -5.24 -7.37
C ALA A 57 4.86 -5.05 -8.69
N GLU A 58 4.24 -5.11 -9.87
CA GLU A 58 4.98 -5.14 -11.15
C GLU A 58 5.70 -3.84 -11.46
N LEU A 59 5.15 -2.66 -11.13
CA LEU A 59 5.86 -1.39 -11.35
C LEU A 59 7.14 -1.31 -10.52
N LEU A 60 7.07 -1.70 -9.24
CA LEU A 60 8.23 -1.81 -8.35
C LEU A 60 9.26 -2.80 -8.91
N ARG A 61 8.81 -3.99 -9.35
CA ARG A 61 9.68 -5.00 -9.97
C ARG A 61 10.34 -4.49 -11.25
N ARG A 62 9.63 -3.74 -12.10
CA ARG A 62 10.20 -3.13 -13.32
C ARG A 62 11.28 -2.11 -12.97
N VAL A 63 11.07 -1.27 -11.95
CA VAL A 63 12.12 -0.34 -11.47
C VAL A 63 13.34 -1.11 -10.98
N TYR A 64 13.13 -2.16 -10.18
CA TYR A 64 14.21 -3.04 -9.73
C TYR A 64 15.03 -3.59 -10.91
N GLN A 65 14.35 -4.20 -11.89
CA GLN A 65 15.01 -4.76 -13.06
C GLN A 65 15.81 -3.70 -13.84
N GLN A 66 15.19 -2.55 -14.13
CA GLN A 66 15.79 -1.51 -14.96
C GLN A 66 16.99 -0.81 -14.27
N LYS A 67 16.96 -0.64 -12.94
CA LYS A 67 17.99 0.13 -12.22
C LYS A 67 19.06 -0.71 -11.53
N PHE A 68 18.72 -1.91 -11.06
CA PHE A 68 19.59 -2.68 -10.16
C PHE A 68 20.19 -3.93 -10.81
N THR A 69 19.57 -4.49 -11.85
CA THR A 69 20.10 -5.69 -12.51
C THR A 69 21.02 -5.33 -13.69
N PRO A 70 22.18 -6.01 -13.89
CA PRO A 70 23.07 -5.71 -15.02
C PRO A 70 22.38 -5.84 -16.39
N ALA A 71 21.60 -6.91 -16.57
CA ALA A 71 20.86 -7.17 -17.80
C ALA A 71 19.78 -6.11 -18.05
N GLY A 72 19.02 -5.72 -17.02
CA GLY A 72 17.98 -4.71 -17.16
C GLY A 72 18.51 -3.30 -17.37
N ARG A 73 19.65 -2.93 -16.77
CA ARG A 73 20.34 -1.66 -17.06
C ARG A 73 20.80 -1.59 -18.53
N LEU A 74 21.40 -2.66 -19.04
CA LEU A 74 21.80 -2.75 -20.44
C LEU A 74 20.59 -2.68 -21.39
N ALA A 75 19.54 -3.46 -21.11
CA ALA A 75 18.33 -3.46 -21.91
C ALA A 75 17.63 -2.09 -21.91
N SER A 76 17.64 -1.37 -20.77
CA SER A 76 17.11 -0.01 -20.66
C SER A 76 17.93 0.99 -21.47
N ALA A 77 19.26 0.90 -21.42
CA ALA A 77 20.15 1.76 -22.21
C ALA A 77 20.01 1.54 -23.72
N LEU A 78 19.70 0.31 -24.15
CA LEU A 78 19.43 -0.03 -25.54
C LEU A 78 17.99 0.25 -25.98
N GLY A 79 17.12 0.78 -25.11
CA GLY A 79 15.72 1.06 -25.43
C GLY A 79 14.86 -0.19 -25.63
N LEU A 80 15.30 -1.35 -25.14
CA LEU A 80 14.62 -2.64 -25.29
C LEU A 80 13.53 -2.88 -24.23
N VAL A 81 13.46 -2.02 -23.20
CA VAL A 81 12.48 -2.11 -22.12
C VAL A 81 11.51 -0.94 -22.20
N ARG A 82 10.21 -1.21 -22.03
CA ARG A 82 9.20 -0.15 -22.01
C ARG A 82 9.38 0.76 -20.78
N PRO A 83 9.33 2.09 -20.95
CA PRO A 83 9.32 3.01 -19.81
C PRO A 83 8.04 2.84 -18.99
N ILE A 84 8.10 3.20 -17.71
CA ILE A 84 6.92 3.34 -16.87
C ILE A 84 6.35 4.74 -17.15
N THR A 85 5.09 4.80 -17.59
CA THR A 85 4.43 6.05 -17.96
C THR A 85 3.50 6.54 -16.84
N GLU A 86 3.08 7.80 -16.92
CA GLU A 86 2.04 8.33 -16.03
C GLU A 86 0.73 7.53 -16.14
N GLU A 87 0.39 7.06 -17.33
CA GLU A 87 -0.77 6.19 -17.55
C GLU A 87 -0.65 4.89 -16.77
N ASN A 88 0.54 4.26 -16.76
CA ASN A 88 0.76 3.07 -15.94
C ASN A 88 0.55 3.36 -14.46
N LEU A 89 1.01 4.51 -13.96
CA LEU A 89 0.81 4.87 -12.56
C LEU A 89 -0.67 5.10 -12.23
N ARG A 90 -1.40 5.80 -13.12
CA ARG A 90 -2.86 6.00 -12.97
C ARG A 90 -3.62 4.67 -12.96
N GLU A 91 -3.27 3.78 -13.87
CA GLU A 91 -3.87 2.44 -13.96
C GLU A 91 -3.61 1.63 -12.67
N TRP A 92 -2.41 1.73 -12.08
CA TRP A 92 -2.07 0.98 -10.87
C TRP A 92 -2.82 1.43 -9.61
N VAL A 93 -3.44 2.62 -9.61
CA VAL A 93 -4.31 3.04 -8.50
C VAL A 93 -5.47 2.04 -8.32
N GLU A 94 -6.05 1.56 -9.41
CA GLU A 94 -7.10 0.51 -9.38
C GLU A 94 -6.59 -0.75 -8.68
N TYR A 95 -5.40 -1.22 -9.06
CA TYR A 95 -4.88 -2.49 -8.57
C TYR A 95 -4.38 -2.41 -7.13
N ASP A 96 -3.67 -1.33 -6.80
CA ASP A 96 -3.00 -1.20 -5.51
C ASP A 96 -3.91 -0.63 -4.44
N TYR A 97 -4.78 0.36 -4.73
CA TYR A 97 -5.67 0.94 -3.73
C TYR A 97 -7.05 0.26 -3.69
N PHE A 98 -7.67 0.02 -4.84
CA PHE A 98 -9.05 -0.47 -4.88
C PHE A 98 -9.16 -2.00 -4.93
N ALA A 99 -8.16 -2.68 -5.49
CA ALA A 99 -8.12 -4.14 -5.57
C ALA A 99 -7.16 -4.79 -4.56
N CYS A 100 -6.75 -4.12 -3.48
CA CYS A 100 -5.94 -4.72 -2.42
C CYS A 100 -6.38 -4.26 -1.03
N THR A 101 -6.72 -5.19 -0.14
CA THR A 101 -7.09 -4.87 1.25
C THR A 101 -5.92 -4.96 2.22
N MET A 102 -4.70 -5.23 1.74
CA MET A 102 -3.53 -5.49 2.59
C MET A 102 -3.72 -6.64 3.59
N CYS A 103 -4.59 -7.61 3.30
CA CYS A 103 -4.86 -8.77 4.17
C CYS A 103 -3.70 -9.76 4.36
N ASN A 104 -2.56 -9.54 3.70
CA ASN A 104 -1.33 -10.34 3.80
C ASN A 104 -1.41 -11.83 3.39
N ARG A 105 -2.57 -12.34 2.92
CA ARG A 105 -2.72 -13.75 2.55
C ARG A 105 -1.75 -14.20 1.45
N CYS A 106 -1.43 -13.31 0.51
CA CYS A 106 -0.48 -13.59 -0.56
C CYS A 106 0.94 -13.89 -0.05
N SER A 107 1.41 -13.18 0.98
CA SER A 107 2.71 -13.44 1.61
C SER A 107 2.68 -14.76 2.38
N GLN A 108 1.60 -15.04 3.12
CA GLN A 108 1.48 -16.25 3.94
C GLN A 108 1.52 -17.55 3.14
N VAL A 109 1.04 -17.54 1.89
CA VAL A 109 1.05 -18.73 1.03
C VAL A 109 2.29 -18.85 0.15
N CYS A 110 3.19 -17.85 0.16
CA CYS A 110 4.31 -17.83 -0.77
C CYS A 110 5.34 -18.90 -0.39
N PRO A 111 5.63 -19.90 -1.24
CA PRO A 111 6.62 -20.93 -0.92
C PRO A 111 8.06 -20.40 -0.91
N MET A 112 8.28 -19.23 -1.53
CA MET A 112 9.57 -18.54 -1.55
C MET A 112 9.76 -17.63 -0.34
N GLY A 113 8.77 -17.52 0.56
CA GLY A 113 8.82 -16.64 1.72
C GLY A 113 8.81 -15.15 1.37
N ILE A 114 8.27 -14.78 0.20
CA ILE A 114 8.20 -13.38 -0.23
C ILE A 114 7.08 -12.68 0.53
N ASP A 115 7.42 -11.56 1.18
CA ASP A 115 6.46 -10.64 1.75
C ASP A 115 5.88 -9.71 0.67
N ILE A 116 4.96 -10.28 -0.11
CA ILE A 116 4.28 -9.59 -1.22
C ILE A 116 3.48 -8.39 -0.71
N ALA A 117 2.88 -8.46 0.48
CA ALA A 117 2.15 -7.33 1.06
C ALA A 117 3.07 -6.12 1.27
N SER A 118 4.28 -6.32 1.80
CA SER A 118 5.26 -5.23 1.94
C SER A 118 5.72 -4.68 0.59
N LEU A 119 5.86 -5.52 -0.45
CA LEU A 119 6.14 -5.04 -1.81
C LEU A 119 5.01 -4.15 -2.36
N ILE A 120 3.75 -4.53 -2.12
CA ILE A 120 2.58 -3.73 -2.51
C ILE A 120 2.48 -2.45 -1.68
N HIS A 121 2.90 -2.47 -0.41
CA HIS A 121 2.97 -1.26 0.41
C HIS A 121 3.90 -0.23 -0.22
N VAL A 122 5.12 -0.64 -0.62
CA VAL A 122 6.07 0.24 -1.33
C VAL A 122 5.54 0.65 -2.70
N ALA A 123 4.79 -0.20 -3.40
CA ALA A 123 4.10 0.19 -4.63
C ALA A 123 3.12 1.35 -4.38
N ARG A 124 2.33 1.30 -3.30
CA ARG A 124 1.47 2.42 -2.89
C ARG A 124 2.24 3.68 -2.50
N GLU A 125 3.40 3.55 -1.87
CA GLU A 125 4.24 4.71 -1.52
C GLU A 125 4.69 5.49 -2.76
N GLY A 126 5.09 4.81 -3.84
CA GLY A 126 5.42 5.50 -5.09
C GLY A 126 4.21 6.13 -5.76
N LEU A 127 3.03 5.51 -5.71
CA LEU A 127 1.78 6.15 -6.16
C LEU A 127 1.45 7.39 -5.31
N ALA A 128 1.68 7.32 -4.00
CA ALA A 128 1.49 8.47 -3.11
C ALA A 128 2.45 9.62 -3.45
N ALA A 129 3.73 9.32 -3.68
CA ALA A 129 4.73 10.29 -4.13
C ALA A 129 4.39 10.88 -5.52
N ALA A 130 3.66 10.14 -6.35
CA ALA A 130 3.15 10.61 -7.64
C ALA A 130 1.95 11.57 -7.53
N GLY A 131 1.37 11.73 -6.33
CA GLY A 131 0.13 12.47 -6.10
C GLY A 131 -1.14 11.69 -6.47
N LEU A 132 -1.08 10.36 -6.50
CA LEU A 132 -2.15 9.47 -6.97
C LEU A 132 -2.92 8.73 -5.86
N VAL A 133 -2.82 9.18 -4.61
CA VAL A 133 -3.64 8.66 -3.52
C VAL A 133 -5.13 9.00 -3.79
N PRO A 134 -6.05 8.04 -3.59
CA PRO A 134 -7.49 8.31 -3.57
C PRO A 134 -7.84 9.49 -2.64
N GLU A 135 -8.79 10.31 -3.08
CA GLU A 135 -9.11 11.59 -2.43
C GLU A 135 -9.64 11.41 -1.00
N ASP A 136 -10.49 10.40 -0.78
CA ASP A 136 -11.03 10.01 0.52
C ASP A 136 -9.92 9.60 1.50
N LEU A 137 -8.95 8.82 1.04
CA LEU A 137 -7.78 8.43 1.83
C LEU A 137 -6.89 9.64 2.14
N MET A 138 -6.67 10.52 1.17
CA MET A 138 -5.87 11.74 1.39
C MET A 138 -6.55 12.69 2.39
N GLN A 139 -7.87 12.82 2.37
CA GLN A 139 -8.62 13.60 3.34
C GLN A 139 -8.50 13.04 4.76
N ALA A 140 -8.53 11.71 4.93
CA ALA A 140 -8.28 11.10 6.22
C ALA A 140 -6.85 11.38 6.72
N THR A 141 -5.85 11.28 5.84
CA THR A 141 -4.46 11.62 6.18
C THR A 141 -4.31 13.09 6.59
N ASN A 142 -4.91 14.02 5.84
CA ASN A 142 -4.83 15.44 6.16
C ASN A 142 -5.47 15.75 7.52
N ARG A 143 -6.64 15.16 7.82
CA ARG A 143 -7.27 15.28 9.15
C ARG A 143 -6.39 14.73 10.25
N GLN A 144 -5.72 13.60 10.02
CA GLN A 144 -4.78 13.08 11.01
C GLN A 144 -3.63 14.05 11.30
N VAL A 145 -3.12 14.76 10.29
CA VAL A 145 -2.05 15.76 10.46
C VAL A 145 -2.54 17.02 11.15
N GLU A 146 -3.75 17.48 10.82
CA GLU A 146 -4.32 18.74 11.33
C GLU A 146 -4.97 18.59 12.72
N GLU A 147 -5.69 17.50 12.93
CA GLU A 147 -6.54 17.23 14.09
C GLU A 147 -6.01 16.11 15.00
N GLY A 148 -4.94 15.41 14.59
CA GLY A 148 -4.41 14.26 15.32
C GLY A 148 -5.16 12.94 15.08
N SER A 149 -6.30 12.98 14.39
CA SER A 149 -7.15 11.80 14.13
C SER A 149 -7.67 11.74 12.70
N PRO A 150 -7.52 10.59 11.98
CA PRO A 150 -8.04 10.45 10.63
C PRO A 150 -9.57 10.43 10.55
N LEU A 151 -10.23 10.19 11.68
CA LEU A 151 -11.69 10.15 11.82
C LEU A 151 -12.26 11.42 12.46
N GLY A 152 -11.42 12.39 12.84
CA GLY A 152 -11.84 13.58 13.59
C GLY A 152 -12.20 13.28 15.04
N VAL A 153 -11.64 12.21 15.62
CA VAL A 153 -11.70 11.96 17.07
C VAL A 153 -10.66 12.85 17.74
N THR A 154 -11.03 14.10 17.97
CA THR A 154 -10.25 15.07 18.74
C THR A 154 -10.27 14.73 20.23
N ASP A 155 -9.50 15.46 21.04
CA ASP A 155 -9.47 15.28 22.50
C ASP A 155 -10.88 15.47 23.11
N ASP A 156 -11.65 16.47 22.66
CA ASP A 156 -13.04 16.68 23.10
C ASP A 156 -13.93 15.46 22.80
N VAL A 157 -13.84 14.92 21.57
CA VAL A 157 -14.61 13.73 21.16
C VAL A 157 -14.16 12.50 21.94
N PHE A 158 -12.88 12.42 22.29
CA PHE A 158 -12.34 11.35 23.12
C PHE A 158 -12.88 11.42 24.55
N GLU A 159 -12.91 12.60 25.17
CA GLU A 159 -13.51 12.83 26.50
C GLU A 159 -15.01 12.49 26.51
N GLU A 160 -15.79 12.99 25.55
CA GLU A 160 -17.22 12.64 25.40
C GLU A 160 -17.42 11.13 25.26
N ARG A 161 -16.49 10.44 24.58
CA ARG A 161 -16.56 8.99 24.40
C ARG A 161 -16.30 8.24 25.70
N LEU A 162 -15.41 8.76 26.55
CA LEU A 162 -15.08 8.17 27.84
C LEU A 162 -16.28 8.27 28.80
N GLU A 163 -16.92 9.45 28.88
CA GLU A 163 -18.15 9.63 29.66
C GLU A 163 -19.23 8.63 29.24
N LEU A 164 -19.45 8.46 27.92
CA LEU A 164 -20.39 7.45 27.41
C LEU A 164 -20.00 6.02 27.81
N PHE A 165 -18.71 5.70 27.86
CA PHE A 165 -18.26 4.38 28.29
C PHE A 165 -18.43 4.17 29.80
N GLU A 166 -18.26 5.21 30.61
CA GLU A 166 -18.53 5.16 32.05
C GLU A 166 -20.02 4.85 32.31
N ASP A 167 -20.94 5.52 31.62
CA ASP A 167 -22.38 5.21 31.68
C ASP A 167 -22.67 3.73 31.35
N PHE A 168 -22.02 3.17 30.33
CA PHE A 168 -22.19 1.76 29.96
C PHE A 168 -21.60 0.78 30.99
N LEU A 169 -20.55 1.19 31.72
CA LEU A 169 -19.96 0.38 32.78
C LEU A 169 -20.84 0.40 34.03
N GLU A 170 -21.42 1.54 34.37
CA GLU A 170 -22.42 1.66 35.44
C GLU A 170 -23.64 0.78 35.17
N ASP A 171 -24.20 0.83 33.96
CA ASP A 171 -25.32 -0.04 33.53
C ASP A 171 -24.96 -1.54 33.57
N ALA A 172 -23.67 -1.88 33.53
CA ALA A 172 -23.16 -3.25 33.58
C ALA A 172 -22.72 -3.70 35.00
N ASP A 173 -23.01 -2.92 36.05
CA ASP A 173 -22.57 -3.16 37.44
C ASP A 173 -21.03 -3.30 37.57
N TYR A 174 -20.27 -2.63 36.71
CA TYR A 174 -18.81 -2.61 36.80
C TYR A 174 -18.32 -1.47 37.69
N GLU A 175 -17.67 -1.80 38.81
CA GLU A 175 -17.07 -0.82 39.72
C GLU A 175 -15.60 -0.55 39.35
N GLY A 176 -15.35 0.52 38.60
CA GLY A 176 -13.99 1.03 38.36
C GLY A 176 -13.92 2.18 37.35
N ASP A 177 -13.06 3.16 37.64
CA ASP A 177 -12.85 4.32 36.77
C ASP A 177 -11.98 3.96 35.56
N ILE A 178 -12.20 4.63 34.42
CA ILE A 178 -11.33 4.48 33.25
C ILE A 178 -10.00 5.22 33.53
N PRO A 179 -8.85 4.52 33.56
CA PRO A 179 -7.57 5.15 33.90
C PRO A 179 -7.07 5.98 32.71
N ILE A 180 -7.13 7.30 32.84
CA ILE A 180 -6.61 8.26 31.85
C ILE A 180 -5.51 9.09 32.51
N ASP A 181 -4.39 9.26 31.80
CA ASP A 181 -3.33 10.16 32.22
C ASP A 181 -3.83 11.61 32.14
N LYS A 182 -3.99 12.26 33.29
CA LYS A 182 -4.36 13.67 33.39
C LYS A 182 -3.11 14.53 33.16
N GLN A 183 -3.16 15.44 32.18
CA GLN A 183 -2.08 16.43 31.93
C GLN A 183 -1.93 17.42 33.09
#